data_AF-A0A0F6W3A3-F1
#
_entry.id   AF-A0A0F6W3A3-F1
#
_cell.length_a   1.000
_cell.length_b   1.000
_cell.length_c   1.000
_cell.angle_alpha   90.00
_cell.angle_beta   90.00
_cell.angle_gamma   90.00
#
_symmetry.space_group_name_H-M   'P 1'
#
loop_
_entity.id
_entity.type
_entity.pdbx_description
1 polymer ?
#
loop_
_entity_poly.entity_id
_entity_poly.type
_entity_poly.pdbx_seq_one_letter_code
_entity_poly.pdbx_strand_id
1 'polypeptide(L)'
;MAGISDSGQPDDVRIHLEVVAGADATLATPPDGVTETEAQRRTRESVRLPAALRARLDAVLAEVRVQVPGVSASELVKLEATRAGRDALAAGVRALARVDSHLQSRAGERNPAVARAYGVHGVNPDTFGGVLRALGLSAAEDARLAALPEAAPERELLFTPVVSEAVQSALASMNAVIGATTTSRADLSRAVSLKETTLREARAVLAATREHLYANLPDGKRDHDLRDYGFRPLTTERRRKRDDDTDPGVEPPTER
;
A
#
# COMPACT_ATOMS: atom_id res chain seq x y z
N MET A 1 9.12 -20.30 24.72
CA MET A 1 9.67 -19.01 24.26
C MET A 1 8.54 -18.15 23.74
N ALA A 2 8.20 -17.07 24.45
CA ALA A 2 7.24 -16.09 23.93
C ALA A 2 7.93 -15.30 22.82
N GLY A 3 7.63 -15.71 21.58
CA GLY A 3 8.12 -15.09 20.37
C GLY A 3 7.63 -13.66 20.26
N ILE A 4 8.48 -12.81 19.68
CA ILE A 4 8.07 -11.56 19.04
C ILE A 4 6.76 -11.84 18.33
N SER A 5 5.68 -11.13 18.71
CA SER A 5 4.41 -11.29 17.99
C SER A 5 4.70 -11.04 16.52
N ASP A 6 4.49 -12.06 15.69
CA ASP A 6 4.56 -11.98 14.23
C ASP A 6 3.58 -10.95 13.64
N SER A 7 2.78 -10.29 14.49
CA SER A 7 1.75 -9.30 14.17
C SER A 7 2.16 -7.83 14.34
N GLY A 8 3.41 -7.50 14.69
CA GLY A 8 3.82 -6.09 14.86
C GLY A 8 3.64 -5.29 13.56
N GLN A 9 2.93 -4.16 13.63
CA GLN A 9 2.75 -3.26 12.50
C GLN A 9 4.13 -2.71 12.08
N PRO A 10 4.33 -2.27 10.82
CA PRO A 10 5.63 -1.76 10.34
C PRO A 10 6.23 -0.65 11.21
N ASP A 11 5.37 0.19 11.79
CA ASP A 11 5.76 1.24 12.73
C ASP A 11 6.33 0.68 14.04
N ASP A 12 5.77 -0.42 14.55
CA ASP A 12 6.25 -1.07 15.78
C ASP A 12 7.65 -1.65 15.57
N VAL A 13 7.89 -2.25 14.39
CA VAL A 13 9.20 -2.80 14.02
C VAL A 13 10.24 -1.70 13.89
N ARG A 14 9.89 -0.58 13.23
CA ARG A 14 10.78 0.59 13.12
C ARG A 14 11.17 1.12 14.50
N ILE A 15 10.19 1.35 15.37
CA ILE A 15 10.43 1.84 16.73
C ILE A 15 11.38 0.90 17.48
N HIS A 16 11.19 -0.41 17.37
CA HIS A 16 12.09 -1.38 18.02
C HIS A 16 13.52 -1.29 17.50
N LEU A 17 13.72 -1.20 16.18
CA LEU A 17 15.06 -1.06 15.61
C LEU A 17 15.73 0.24 16.09
N GLU A 18 14.98 1.35 16.13
CA GLU A 18 15.49 2.65 16.58
C GLU A 18 15.87 2.65 18.07
N VAL A 19 15.05 2.02 18.91
CA VAL A 19 15.33 1.91 20.34
C VAL A 19 16.55 1.02 20.58
N VAL A 20 16.70 -0.11 19.87
CA VAL A 20 17.89 -0.97 19.97
C VAL A 20 19.15 -0.22 19.51
N ALA A 21 19.09 0.49 18.39
CA ALA A 21 20.21 1.30 17.90
C ALA A 21 20.61 2.40 18.90
N GLY A 22 19.63 3.05 19.53
CA GLY A 22 19.86 4.04 20.59
C GLY A 22 20.50 3.42 21.83
N ALA A 23 20.02 2.25 22.27
CA ALA A 23 20.59 1.56 23.42
C ALA A 23 22.06 1.17 23.20
N ASP A 24 22.41 0.59 22.04
CA ASP A 24 23.81 0.28 21.70
C ASP A 24 24.70 1.54 21.67
N ALA A 25 24.19 2.65 21.14
CA ALA A 25 24.91 3.93 21.12
C ALA A 25 25.17 4.46 22.53
N THR A 26 24.19 4.37 23.46
CA THR A 26 24.39 4.79 24.86
C THR A 26 25.44 3.95 25.57
N LEU A 27 25.53 2.65 25.27
CA LEU A 27 26.54 1.76 25.84
C LEU A 27 27.96 2.04 25.34
N ALA A 28 28.11 2.70 24.19
CA ALA A 28 29.43 3.08 23.66
C ALA A 28 30.11 4.14 24.53
N THR A 29 29.35 5.01 25.17
CA THR A 29 29.83 6.08 26.05
C THR A 29 29.78 5.66 27.52
N PRO A 30 30.80 5.97 28.34
CA PRO A 30 30.70 5.80 29.79
C PRO A 30 29.61 6.73 30.36
N PRO A 31 28.92 6.35 31.44
CA PRO A 31 27.98 7.24 32.12
C PRO A 31 28.70 8.46 32.71
N ASP A 32 28.17 9.65 32.44
CA ASP A 32 28.76 10.92 32.89
C ASP A 32 28.86 10.99 34.43
N GLY A 33 30.05 11.38 34.92
CA GLY A 33 30.28 11.62 36.35
C GLY A 33 30.45 10.37 37.22
N VAL A 34 30.54 9.17 36.64
CA VAL A 34 30.71 7.91 37.39
C VAL A 34 32.04 7.26 37.03
N THR A 35 32.89 7.03 38.03
CA THR A 35 34.09 6.19 37.89
C THR A 35 33.66 4.73 37.77
N GLU A 36 33.62 4.23 36.54
CA GLU A 36 33.24 2.84 36.25
C GLU A 36 34.30 1.87 36.78
N THR A 37 33.87 0.83 37.50
CA THR A 37 34.76 -0.28 37.88
C THR A 37 35.11 -1.14 36.67
N GLU A 38 36.26 -1.81 36.69
CA GLU A 38 36.68 -2.74 35.62
C GLU A 38 35.63 -3.82 35.32
N ALA A 39 34.91 -4.29 36.35
CA ALA A 39 33.82 -5.26 36.20
C ALA A 39 32.63 -4.66 35.45
N GLN A 40 32.22 -3.42 35.78
CA GLN A 40 31.14 -2.72 35.07
C GLN A 40 31.51 -2.44 33.62
N ARG A 41 32.75 -2.02 33.34
CA ARG A 41 33.24 -1.79 31.97
C ARG A 41 33.15 -3.06 31.13
N ARG A 42 33.61 -4.19 31.65
CA ARG A 42 33.55 -5.48 30.94
C ARG A 42 32.11 -5.92 30.67
N THR A 43 31.21 -5.72 31.62
CA THR A 43 29.78 -6.03 31.42
C THR A 43 29.14 -5.12 30.37
N ARG A 44 29.48 -3.83 30.35
CA ARG A 44 29.02 -2.89 29.31
C ARG A 44 29.54 -3.27 27.93
N GLU A 45 30.82 -3.61 27.83
CA GLU A 45 31.45 -4.02 26.57
C GLU A 45 30.91 -5.36 26.05
N SER A 46 30.57 -6.32 26.92
CA SER A 46 30.06 -7.64 26.50
C SER A 46 28.66 -7.56 25.89
N VAL A 47 27.83 -6.62 26.33
CA VAL A 47 26.46 -6.44 25.81
C VAL A 47 26.37 -5.58 24.55
N ARG A 48 27.46 -4.88 24.18
CA ARG A 48 27.50 -4.10 22.94
C ARG A 48 27.39 -5.01 21.73
N LEU A 49 26.71 -4.51 20.69
CA LEU A 49 26.52 -5.28 19.47
C LEU A 49 27.86 -5.45 18.72
N PRO A 50 28.14 -6.65 18.19
CA PRO A 50 29.26 -6.84 17.28
C PRO A 50 29.13 -5.91 16.07
N ALA A 51 30.25 -5.42 15.55
CA ALA A 51 30.27 -4.46 14.44
C ALA A 51 29.44 -4.94 13.22
N ALA A 52 29.48 -6.23 12.89
CA ALA A 52 28.70 -6.80 11.81
C ALA A 52 27.18 -6.73 12.07
N LEU A 53 26.74 -7.00 13.30
CA LEU A 53 25.33 -6.92 13.68
C LEU A 53 24.86 -5.46 13.73
N ARG A 54 25.70 -4.55 14.22
CA ARG A 54 25.41 -3.11 14.22
C ARG A 54 25.25 -2.55 12.80
N ALA A 55 26.16 -2.89 11.89
CA ALA A 55 26.06 -2.48 10.49
C ALA A 55 24.78 -3.03 9.82
N ARG A 56 24.42 -4.28 10.11
CA ARG A 56 23.18 -4.90 9.61
C ARG A 56 21.94 -4.18 10.15
N LEU A 57 21.93 -3.80 11.43
CA LEU A 57 20.86 -3.02 12.05
C LEU A 57 20.69 -1.64 11.38
N ASP A 58 21.78 -0.91 11.17
CA ASP A 58 21.74 0.40 10.53
C ASP A 58 21.24 0.34 9.08
N ALA A 59 21.68 -0.66 8.31
CA ALA A 59 21.24 -0.87 6.94
C ALA A 59 19.72 -1.11 6.86
N VAL A 60 19.19 -2.00 7.71
CA VAL A 60 17.75 -2.32 7.72
C VAL A 60 16.92 -1.14 8.22
N LEU A 61 17.41 -0.41 9.21
CA LEU A 61 16.73 0.77 9.74
C LEU A 61 16.64 1.90 8.70
N ALA A 62 17.68 2.07 7.87
CA ALA A 62 17.63 2.98 6.72
C ALA A 62 16.58 2.52 5.69
N GLU A 63 16.53 1.23 5.39
CA GLU A 63 15.56 0.66 4.44
C GLU A 63 14.11 0.81 4.92
N VAL A 64 13.84 0.51 6.21
CA VAL A 64 12.52 0.67 6.83
C VAL A 64 12.07 2.14 6.82
N ARG A 65 12.98 3.10 7.06
CA ARG A 65 12.65 4.54 7.02
C ARG A 65 12.23 5.03 5.64
N VAL A 66 12.82 4.48 4.58
CA VAL A 66 12.42 4.78 3.18
C VAL A 66 11.06 4.19 2.85
N GLN A 67 10.73 3.01 3.39
CA GLN A 67 9.50 2.29 3.08
C GLN A 67 8.27 2.73 3.89
N VAL A 68 8.44 3.50 4.97
CA VAL A 68 7.34 3.93 5.87
C VAL A 68 7.14 5.45 5.87
N PRO A 69 6.48 6.01 4.84
CA PRO A 69 5.63 7.19 4.97
C PRO A 69 4.13 6.83 4.84
N GLY A 70 3.26 7.56 5.54
CA GLY A 70 1.81 7.41 5.45
C GLY A 70 1.29 7.53 4.01
N VAL A 71 0.28 6.72 3.69
CA VAL A 71 -0.18 6.39 2.33
C VAL A 71 0.94 5.76 1.49
N SER A 72 0.92 4.43 1.38
CA SER A 72 1.94 3.75 0.59
C SER A 72 1.83 4.12 -0.89
N ALA A 73 2.94 4.12 -1.64
CA ALA A 73 2.95 4.43 -3.08
C ALA A 73 1.89 3.61 -3.85
N SER A 74 1.63 2.38 -3.40
CA SER A 74 0.56 1.51 -3.87
C SER A 74 -0.86 2.04 -3.70
N GLU A 75 -1.15 2.74 -2.61
CA GLU A 75 -2.45 3.32 -2.34
C GLU A 75 -2.66 4.58 -3.19
N LEU A 76 -1.62 5.39 -3.37
CA LEU A 76 -1.64 6.53 -4.30
C LEU A 76 -1.91 6.05 -5.74
N VAL A 77 -1.21 5.01 -6.20
CA VAL A 77 -1.41 4.48 -7.55
C VAL A 77 -2.81 3.88 -7.73
N LYS A 78 -3.37 3.20 -6.71
CA LYS A 78 -4.77 2.73 -6.76
C LYS A 78 -5.76 3.88 -6.84
N LEU A 79 -5.53 4.96 -6.10
CA LEU A 79 -6.38 6.16 -6.11
C LEU A 79 -6.30 6.88 -7.46
N GLU A 80 -5.10 7.04 -8.02
CA GLU A 80 -4.87 7.63 -9.33
C GLU A 80 -5.50 6.78 -10.44
N ALA A 81 -5.31 5.46 -10.43
CA ALA A 81 -5.93 4.56 -11.38
C ALA A 81 -7.46 4.56 -11.27
N THR A 82 -8.02 4.68 -10.06
CA THR A 82 -9.47 4.80 -9.83
C THR A 82 -10.00 6.12 -10.39
N ARG A 83 -9.28 7.23 -10.19
CA ARG A 83 -9.64 8.54 -10.74
C ARG A 83 -9.58 8.53 -12.27
N ALA A 84 -8.47 8.07 -12.84
CA ALA A 84 -8.29 7.94 -14.29
C ALA A 84 -9.34 7.02 -14.91
N GLY A 85 -9.70 5.90 -14.24
CA GLY A 85 -10.75 5.00 -14.68
C GLY A 85 -12.13 5.64 -14.72
N ARG A 86 -12.48 6.47 -13.73
CA ARG A 86 -13.75 7.24 -13.74
C ARG A 86 -13.79 8.28 -14.85
N ASP A 87 -12.70 9.02 -15.04
CA ASP A 87 -12.61 10.04 -16.07
C ASP A 87 -12.69 9.43 -17.48
N ALA A 88 -12.00 8.30 -17.70
CA ALA A 88 -12.04 7.54 -18.95
C ALA A 88 -13.43 6.94 -19.20
N LEU A 89 -14.09 6.40 -18.17
CA LEU A 89 -15.47 5.92 -18.28
C LEU A 89 -16.43 7.04 -18.68
N ALA A 90 -16.35 8.20 -18.04
CA ALA A 90 -17.18 9.36 -18.36
C ALA A 90 -16.94 9.89 -19.78
N ALA A 91 -15.68 9.87 -20.26
CA ALA A 91 -15.35 10.17 -21.64
C ALA A 91 -15.97 9.15 -22.61
N GLY A 92 -15.88 7.85 -22.30
CA GLY A 92 -16.46 6.79 -23.12
C GLY A 92 -17.98 6.83 -23.21
N VAL A 93 -18.68 7.07 -22.09
CA VAL A 93 -20.14 7.25 -22.08
C VAL A 93 -20.54 8.45 -22.96
N ARG A 94 -19.81 9.57 -22.88
CA ARG A 94 -20.06 10.74 -23.75
C ARG A 94 -19.81 10.45 -25.22
N ALA A 95 -18.76 9.68 -25.55
CA ALA A 95 -18.48 9.28 -26.93
C ALA A 95 -19.59 8.37 -27.48
N LEU A 96 -20.05 7.38 -26.72
CA LEU A 96 -21.17 6.52 -27.12
C LEU A 96 -22.48 7.30 -27.29
N ALA A 97 -22.74 8.31 -26.44
CA ALA A 97 -23.90 9.19 -26.62
C ALA A 97 -23.85 9.99 -27.94
N ARG A 98 -22.65 10.39 -28.38
CA ARG A 98 -22.46 11.04 -29.69
C ARG A 98 -22.68 10.07 -30.85
N VAL A 99 -22.20 8.83 -30.73
CA VAL A 99 -22.46 7.76 -31.71
C VAL A 99 -23.96 7.50 -31.83
N ASP A 100 -24.66 7.32 -30.70
CA ASP A 100 -26.10 7.08 -30.65
C ASP A 100 -26.88 8.23 -31.31
N SER A 101 -26.52 9.48 -31.00
CA SER A 101 -27.11 10.67 -31.61
C SER A 101 -26.87 10.73 -33.12
N HIS A 102 -25.64 10.42 -33.56
CA HIS A 102 -25.26 10.39 -34.98
C HIS A 102 -26.09 9.34 -35.73
N LEU A 103 -26.11 8.10 -35.23
CA LEU A 103 -26.85 7.00 -35.87
C LEU A 103 -28.36 7.24 -35.87
N GLN A 104 -28.92 7.81 -34.79
CA GLN A 104 -30.34 8.17 -34.74
C GLN A 104 -30.70 9.23 -35.79
N SER A 105 -29.83 10.23 -36.01
CA SER A 105 -30.06 11.26 -37.04
C SER A 105 -29.98 10.71 -38.47
N ARG A 106 -29.22 9.63 -38.69
CA ARG A 106 -29.05 8.99 -40.00
C ARG A 106 -30.12 7.96 -40.32
N ALA A 107 -30.43 7.08 -39.37
CA ALA A 107 -31.32 5.94 -39.59
C ALA A 107 -32.80 6.26 -39.32
N GLY A 108 -33.11 7.34 -38.59
CA GLY A 108 -34.49 7.75 -38.25
C GLY A 108 -35.22 6.81 -37.27
N GLU A 109 -34.89 5.53 -37.25
CA GLU A 109 -35.43 4.49 -36.37
C GLU A 109 -34.33 3.66 -35.73
N ARG A 110 -34.61 3.11 -34.53
CA ARG A 110 -33.69 2.20 -33.82
C ARG A 110 -33.64 0.84 -34.52
N ASN A 111 -32.78 0.70 -35.52
CA ASN A 111 -32.55 -0.58 -36.18
C ASN A 111 -31.66 -1.50 -35.31
N PRO A 112 -32.14 -2.68 -34.88
CA PRO A 112 -31.38 -3.60 -34.03
C PRO A 112 -30.14 -4.20 -34.72
N ALA A 113 -30.07 -4.21 -36.05
CA ALA A 113 -28.87 -4.62 -36.78
C ALA A 113 -27.76 -3.57 -36.69
N VAL A 114 -28.12 -2.28 -36.84
CA VAL A 114 -27.20 -1.14 -36.65
C VAL A 114 -26.75 -1.08 -35.19
N ALA A 115 -27.67 -1.34 -34.27
CA ALA A 115 -27.38 -1.41 -32.84
C ALA A 115 -26.26 -2.41 -32.52
N ARG A 116 -26.39 -3.62 -33.08
CA ARG A 116 -25.45 -4.71 -32.88
C ARG A 116 -24.10 -4.44 -33.54
N ALA A 117 -24.08 -3.83 -34.72
CA ALA A 117 -22.86 -3.52 -35.47
C ALA A 117 -21.98 -2.49 -34.73
N TYR A 118 -22.60 -1.45 -34.16
CA TYR A 118 -21.88 -0.37 -33.49
C TYR A 118 -21.78 -0.55 -31.97
N GLY A 119 -22.47 -1.54 -31.39
CA GLY A 119 -22.51 -1.74 -29.94
C GLY A 119 -23.27 -0.64 -29.19
N VAL A 120 -24.19 0.04 -29.88
CA VAL A 120 -25.03 1.15 -29.40
C VAL A 120 -26.51 0.85 -29.68
N HIS A 121 -27.46 1.64 -29.20
CA HIS A 121 -28.92 1.40 -29.19
C HIS A 121 -29.43 0.27 -28.26
N GLY A 122 -30.43 0.64 -27.44
CA GLY A 122 -30.89 -0.10 -26.27
C GLY A 122 -30.68 0.76 -25.02
N VAL A 123 -30.20 0.17 -23.93
CA VAL A 123 -29.59 0.91 -22.81
C VAL A 123 -28.09 0.92 -23.05
N ASN A 124 -27.50 2.10 -23.22
CA ASN A 124 -26.05 2.22 -23.38
C ASN A 124 -25.35 1.66 -22.14
N PRO A 125 -24.23 0.93 -22.29
CA PRO A 125 -23.49 0.43 -21.15
C PRO A 125 -22.98 1.59 -20.30
N ASP A 126 -23.03 1.41 -18.99
CA ASP A 126 -22.52 2.34 -17.97
C ASP A 126 -21.33 1.76 -17.20
N THR A 127 -21.01 0.49 -17.42
CA THR A 127 -19.83 -0.17 -16.85
C THR A 127 -18.59 0.02 -17.73
N PHE A 128 -17.41 0.09 -17.11
CA PHE A 128 -16.13 0.25 -17.83
C PHE A 128 -15.93 -0.82 -18.92
N GLY A 129 -16.17 -2.09 -18.59
CA GLY A 129 -16.04 -3.19 -19.57
C GLY A 129 -17.06 -3.10 -20.71
N GLY A 130 -18.30 -2.70 -20.41
CA GLY A 130 -19.34 -2.52 -21.42
C GLY A 130 -19.05 -1.37 -22.37
N VAL A 131 -18.65 -0.20 -21.83
CA VAL A 131 -18.32 0.99 -22.62
C VAL A 131 -17.10 0.74 -23.50
N LEU A 132 -16.05 0.11 -22.97
CA LEU A 132 -14.86 -0.23 -23.75
C LEU A 132 -15.20 -1.14 -24.94
N ARG A 133 -16.03 -2.16 -24.70
CA ARG A 133 -16.46 -3.10 -25.73
C ARG A 133 -17.28 -2.40 -26.81
N ALA A 134 -18.22 -1.56 -26.42
CA ALA A 134 -19.07 -0.81 -27.35
C ALA A 134 -18.25 0.17 -28.21
N LEU A 135 -17.29 0.89 -27.61
CA LEU A 135 -16.38 1.78 -28.36
C LEU A 135 -15.52 0.99 -29.35
N GLY A 136 -15.03 -0.19 -28.96
CA GLY A 136 -14.28 -1.08 -29.86
C GLY A 136 -15.09 -1.55 -31.06
N LEU A 137 -16.36 -1.93 -30.85
CA LEU A 137 -17.29 -2.30 -31.92
C LEU A 137 -17.58 -1.09 -32.84
N SER A 138 -17.90 0.07 -32.26
CA SER A 138 -18.11 1.32 -33.00
C SER A 138 -16.92 1.69 -33.89
N ALA A 139 -15.70 1.63 -33.35
CA ALA A 139 -14.48 1.97 -34.10
C ALA A 139 -14.20 0.96 -35.23
N ALA A 140 -14.38 -0.34 -34.96
CA ALA A 140 -14.18 -1.39 -35.95
C ALA A 140 -15.18 -1.28 -37.10
N GLU A 141 -16.44 -0.97 -36.79
CA GLU A 141 -17.50 -0.83 -37.78
C GLU A 141 -17.33 0.45 -38.64
N ASP A 142 -16.96 1.58 -38.02
CA ASP A 142 -16.62 2.81 -38.75
C ASP A 142 -15.44 2.58 -39.71
N ALA A 143 -14.40 1.88 -39.27
CA ALA A 143 -13.27 1.50 -40.13
C ALA A 143 -13.68 0.54 -41.25
N ARG A 144 -14.56 -0.42 -40.97
CA ARG A 144 -15.10 -1.36 -41.97
C ARG A 144 -15.86 -0.61 -43.06
N LEU A 145 -16.71 0.35 -42.68
CA LEU A 145 -17.45 1.18 -43.65
C LEU A 145 -16.52 2.09 -44.45
N ALA A 146 -15.48 2.64 -43.83
CA ALA A 146 -14.54 3.53 -44.51
C ALA A 146 -13.75 2.80 -45.62
N ALA A 147 -13.54 1.49 -45.45
CA ALA A 147 -12.88 0.63 -46.43
C ALA A 147 -13.76 0.23 -47.62
N LEU A 148 -15.08 0.49 -47.59
CA LEU A 148 -15.98 0.19 -48.71
C LEU A 148 -15.76 1.16 -49.88
N PRO A 149 -16.11 0.78 -51.13
CA PRO A 149 -16.11 1.71 -52.27
C PRO A 149 -16.98 2.94 -52.01
N GLU A 150 -16.63 4.11 -52.54
CA GLU A 150 -17.36 5.37 -52.29
C GLU A 150 -18.84 5.33 -52.67
N ALA A 151 -19.19 4.53 -53.68
CA ALA A 151 -20.57 4.34 -54.13
C ALA A 151 -21.40 3.39 -53.25
N ALA A 152 -20.80 2.76 -52.23
CA ALA A 152 -21.50 1.83 -51.37
C ALA A 152 -22.51 2.57 -50.47
N PRO A 153 -23.80 2.22 -50.50
CA PRO A 153 -24.84 2.92 -49.73
C PRO A 153 -24.62 2.79 -48.22
N GLU A 154 -23.93 1.75 -47.74
CA GLU A 154 -23.65 1.60 -46.31
C GLU A 154 -22.75 2.72 -45.76
N ARG A 155 -21.99 3.42 -46.61
CA ARG A 155 -21.12 4.54 -46.21
C ARG A 155 -21.90 5.75 -45.69
N GLU A 156 -23.23 5.80 -45.88
CA GLU A 156 -24.08 6.85 -45.29
C GLU A 156 -24.06 6.85 -43.75
N LEU A 157 -23.70 5.72 -43.13
CA LEU A 157 -23.61 5.55 -41.68
C LEU A 157 -22.25 5.95 -41.10
N LEU A 158 -21.25 6.26 -41.94
CA LEU A 158 -19.92 6.68 -41.50
C LEU A 158 -19.99 7.80 -40.47
N PHE A 159 -19.13 7.72 -39.47
CA PHE A 159 -19.02 8.77 -38.48
C PHE A 159 -18.52 10.05 -39.11
N THR A 160 -19.03 11.17 -38.59
CA THR A 160 -18.35 12.44 -38.82
C THR A 160 -16.97 12.40 -38.16
N PRO A 161 -15.99 13.20 -38.64
CA PRO A 161 -14.66 13.26 -38.03
C PRO A 161 -14.68 13.52 -36.52
N VAL A 162 -15.62 14.35 -36.05
CA VAL A 162 -15.82 14.68 -34.63
C VAL A 162 -16.26 13.48 -33.81
N VAL A 163 -17.12 12.62 -34.37
CA VAL A 163 -17.58 11.39 -33.69
C VAL A 163 -16.48 10.34 -33.71
N SER A 164 -15.80 10.15 -34.85
CA SER A 164 -14.70 9.19 -34.98
C SER A 164 -13.54 9.55 -34.03
N GLU A 165 -13.14 10.82 -33.94
CA GLU A 165 -12.12 11.29 -33.00
C GLU A 165 -12.53 11.07 -31.53
N ALA A 166 -13.80 11.36 -31.19
CA ALA A 166 -14.30 11.15 -29.83
C ALA A 166 -14.28 9.67 -29.42
N VAL A 167 -14.65 8.77 -30.34
CA VAL A 167 -14.60 7.32 -30.11
C VAL A 167 -13.16 6.84 -29.95
N GLN A 168 -12.26 7.23 -30.86
CA GLN A 168 -10.86 6.82 -30.80
C GLN A 168 -10.15 7.35 -29.55
N SER A 169 -10.37 8.62 -29.20
CA SER A 169 -9.80 9.23 -28.00
C SER A 169 -10.28 8.55 -26.71
N ALA A 170 -11.59 8.26 -26.61
CA ALA A 170 -12.15 7.54 -25.47
C ALA A 170 -11.64 6.11 -25.39
N LEU A 171 -11.58 5.39 -26.52
CA LEU A 171 -11.06 4.03 -26.60
C LEU A 171 -9.58 3.97 -26.18
N ALA A 172 -8.76 4.90 -26.67
CA ALA A 172 -7.35 5.02 -26.29
C ALA A 172 -7.20 5.30 -24.78
N SER A 173 -7.99 6.22 -24.23
CA SER A 173 -7.97 6.57 -22.80
C SER A 173 -8.34 5.38 -21.91
N MET A 174 -9.37 4.61 -22.29
CA MET A 174 -9.78 3.43 -21.53
C MET A 174 -8.76 2.29 -21.61
N ASN A 175 -8.15 2.07 -22.78
CA ASN A 175 -7.06 1.09 -22.94
C ASN A 175 -5.81 1.50 -22.14
N ALA A 176 -5.50 2.80 -22.08
CA ALA A 176 -4.41 3.31 -21.26
C ALA A 176 -4.63 3.03 -19.77
N VAL A 177 -5.87 3.16 -19.27
CA VAL A 177 -6.22 2.77 -17.88
C VAL A 177 -5.98 1.28 -17.66
N ILE A 178 -6.38 0.41 -18.60
CA ILE A 178 -6.10 -1.03 -18.49
C ILE A 178 -4.60 -1.30 -18.42
N GLY A 179 -3.82 -0.73 -19.34
CA GLY A 179 -2.35 -0.85 -19.33
C GLY A 179 -1.73 -0.35 -18.03
N ALA A 180 -2.16 0.82 -17.55
CA ALA A 180 -1.70 1.39 -16.28
C ALA A 180 -2.09 0.54 -15.07
N THR A 181 -3.28 -0.09 -15.07
CA THR A 181 -3.68 -1.01 -14.00
C THR A 181 -2.87 -2.31 -13.99
N THR A 182 -2.48 -2.83 -15.15
CA THR A 182 -1.62 -4.03 -15.23
C THR A 182 -0.20 -3.73 -14.75
N THR A 183 0.36 -2.59 -15.18
CA THR A 183 1.69 -2.14 -14.74
C THR A 183 1.71 -1.84 -13.25
N SER A 184 0.72 -1.08 -12.75
CA SER A 184 0.62 -0.76 -11.33
C SER A 184 0.40 -1.97 -10.44
N ARG A 185 -0.33 -3.01 -10.89
CA ARG A 185 -0.45 -4.27 -10.13
C ARG A 185 0.88 -5.01 -10.03
N ALA A 186 1.69 -5.02 -11.09
CA ALA A 186 3.02 -5.62 -11.05
C ALA A 186 3.95 -4.83 -10.12
N ASP A 187 3.91 -3.49 -10.20
CA ASP A 187 4.67 -2.60 -9.32
C ASP A 187 4.24 -2.74 -7.86
N LEU A 188 2.93 -2.84 -7.61
CA LEU A 188 2.34 -3.10 -6.31
C LEU A 188 2.84 -4.42 -5.73
N SER A 189 2.79 -5.50 -6.52
CA SER A 189 3.26 -6.82 -6.11
C SER A 189 4.74 -6.76 -5.72
N ARG A 190 5.57 -6.13 -6.56
CA ARG A 190 7.00 -5.92 -6.27
C ARG A 190 7.23 -5.11 -5.00
N ALA A 191 6.49 -4.01 -4.81
CA ALA A 191 6.61 -3.16 -3.63
C ALA A 191 6.17 -3.88 -2.34
N VAL A 192 5.10 -4.68 -2.40
CA VAL A 192 4.65 -5.50 -1.27
C VAL A 192 5.68 -6.57 -0.94
N SER A 193 6.19 -7.31 -1.93
CA SER A 193 7.24 -8.30 -1.72
C SER A 193 8.52 -7.68 -1.15
N LEU A 194 8.91 -6.50 -1.63
CA LEU A 194 10.03 -5.76 -1.08
C LEU A 194 9.78 -5.40 0.39
N LYS A 195 8.64 -4.78 0.70
CA LYS A 195 8.26 -4.42 2.07
C LYS A 195 8.22 -5.62 3.02
N GLU A 196 7.65 -6.75 2.59
CA GLU A 196 7.64 -7.99 3.37
C GLU A 196 9.05 -8.54 3.61
N THR A 197 9.93 -8.43 2.61
CA THR A 197 11.33 -8.85 2.73
C THR A 197 12.08 -7.96 3.71
N THR A 198 11.93 -6.64 3.61
CA THR A 198 12.51 -5.67 4.55
C THR A 198 12.01 -5.92 5.97
N LEU A 199 10.71 -6.20 6.17
CA LEU A 199 10.15 -6.51 7.49
C LEU A 199 10.63 -7.85 8.04
N ARG A 200 10.79 -8.88 7.20
CA ARG A 200 11.36 -10.17 7.61
C ARG A 200 12.80 -10.00 8.07
N GLU A 201 13.59 -9.24 7.32
CA GLU A 201 14.98 -8.94 7.67
C GLU A 201 15.09 -8.13 8.97
N ALA A 202 14.22 -7.14 9.16
CA ALA A 202 14.11 -6.40 10.42
C ALA A 202 13.83 -7.31 11.62
N ARG A 203 12.89 -8.26 11.48
CA ARG A 203 12.61 -9.25 12.53
C ARG A 203 13.82 -10.16 12.80
N ALA A 204 14.55 -10.57 11.76
CA ALA A 204 15.75 -11.38 11.90
C ALA A 204 16.87 -10.65 12.65
N VAL A 205 17.07 -9.36 12.37
CA VAL A 205 18.04 -8.52 13.10
C VAL A 205 17.66 -8.36 14.56
N LEU A 206 16.37 -8.11 14.85
CA LEU A 206 15.88 -8.02 16.23
C LEU A 206 16.08 -9.34 17.00
N ALA A 207 15.83 -10.48 16.35
CA ALA A 207 16.07 -11.81 16.93
C ALA A 207 17.56 -12.03 17.22
N ALA A 208 18.46 -11.75 16.26
CA ALA A 208 19.90 -11.89 16.45
C ALA A 208 20.44 -10.97 17.55
N THR A 209 19.91 -9.75 17.65
CA THR A 209 20.24 -8.80 18.73
C THR A 209 19.81 -9.35 20.08
N ARG A 210 18.62 -9.94 20.16
CA ARG A 210 18.12 -10.56 21.39
C ARG A 210 18.97 -11.77 21.81
N GLU A 211 19.34 -12.62 20.87
CA GLU A 211 20.24 -13.77 21.12
C GLU A 211 21.61 -13.32 21.62
N HIS A 212 22.20 -12.29 21.00
CA HIS A 212 23.46 -11.71 21.44
C HIS A 212 23.38 -11.21 22.89
N LEU A 213 22.31 -10.49 23.26
CA LEU A 213 22.13 -10.01 24.63
C LEU A 213 21.99 -11.17 25.61
N TYR A 214 21.19 -12.19 25.30
CA TYR A 214 21.04 -13.34 26.19
C TYR A 214 22.33 -14.12 26.43
N ALA A 215 23.21 -14.19 25.43
CA ALA A 215 24.50 -14.87 25.57
C ALA A 215 25.50 -14.10 26.45
N ASN A 216 25.34 -12.77 26.56
CA ASN A 216 26.34 -11.89 27.17
C ASN A 216 25.88 -11.18 28.46
N LEU A 217 24.63 -11.40 28.87
CA LEU A 217 24.09 -10.88 30.14
C LEU A 217 24.51 -11.75 31.33
N PRO A 218 24.86 -11.16 32.48
CA PRO A 218 25.14 -11.90 33.70
C PRO A 218 23.90 -12.69 34.20
N ASP A 219 24.13 -13.86 34.80
CA ASP A 219 23.07 -14.76 35.26
C ASP A 219 22.10 -14.05 36.23
N GLY A 220 20.80 -14.13 35.93
CA GLY A 220 19.71 -13.47 36.69
C GLY A 220 18.84 -12.50 35.88
N LYS A 221 19.34 -11.96 34.76
CA LYS A 221 18.59 -11.02 33.88
C LYS A 221 17.90 -11.67 32.67
N ARG A 222 17.64 -12.98 32.71
CA ARG A 222 17.26 -13.77 31.52
C ARG A 222 15.84 -13.55 30.98
N ASP A 223 14.97 -12.76 31.62
CA ASP A 223 13.69 -12.38 31.00
C ASP A 223 13.06 -11.06 31.50
N HIS A 224 13.43 -10.55 32.69
CA HIS A 224 12.76 -9.35 33.24
C HIS A 224 13.32 -7.99 32.79
N ASP A 225 14.58 -7.92 32.34
CA ASP A 225 15.30 -6.63 32.18
C ASP A 225 15.86 -6.36 30.77
N LEU A 226 15.37 -7.00 29.70
CA LEU A 226 15.76 -6.60 28.34
C LEU A 226 15.31 -5.16 27.97
N ARG A 227 14.45 -4.56 28.81
CA ARG A 227 14.02 -3.16 28.73
C ARG A 227 15.18 -2.18 28.88
N ASP A 228 16.13 -2.50 29.76
CA ASP A 228 17.35 -1.70 29.98
C ASP A 228 18.21 -1.64 28.71
N TYR A 229 18.02 -2.60 27.81
CA TYR A 229 18.76 -2.77 26.55
C TYR A 229 17.89 -2.47 25.32
N GLY A 230 16.76 -1.78 25.52
CA GLY A 230 15.93 -1.27 24.43
C GLY A 230 14.85 -2.21 23.89
N PHE A 231 14.68 -3.41 24.46
CA PHE A 231 13.59 -4.30 24.07
C PHE A 231 12.35 -4.06 24.93
N ARG A 232 11.24 -3.66 24.30
CA ARG A 232 9.92 -3.63 24.95
C ARG A 232 9.16 -4.93 24.67
N PRO A 233 8.30 -5.39 25.60
CA PRO A 233 7.35 -6.44 25.27
C PRO A 233 6.40 -5.95 24.17
N LEU A 234 6.47 -6.59 23.00
CA LEU A 234 5.50 -6.42 21.93
C LEU A 234 4.19 -7.05 22.41
N THR A 235 3.17 -6.20 22.57
CA THR A 235 1.84 -6.45 23.16
C THR A 235 1.80 -6.71 24.68
N THR A 236 1.47 -5.67 25.45
CA THR A 236 0.37 -5.88 26.39
C THR A 236 -0.90 -5.82 25.54
N GLU A 237 -1.61 -6.95 25.44
CA GLU A 237 -3.05 -6.84 25.23
C GLU A 237 -3.54 -5.75 26.18
N ARG A 238 -4.20 -4.72 25.66
CA ARG A 238 -5.06 -3.86 26.47
C ARG A 238 -6.15 -4.77 27.05
N ARG A 239 -5.82 -5.51 28.11
CA ARG A 239 -6.80 -5.96 29.07
C ARG A 239 -7.32 -4.66 29.63
N ARG A 240 -8.47 -4.20 29.11
CA ARG A 240 -9.30 -3.19 29.76
C ARG A 240 -9.41 -3.65 31.21
N LYS A 241 -8.61 -3.05 32.08
CA LYS A 241 -8.93 -3.00 33.50
C LYS A 241 -10.23 -2.21 33.50
N ARG A 242 -11.34 -2.92 33.71
CA ARG A 242 -12.59 -2.26 34.08
C ARG A 242 -12.23 -1.48 35.34
N ASP A 243 -12.21 -0.17 35.21
CA ASP A 243 -12.36 0.74 36.32
C ASP A 243 -13.68 0.35 37.00
N ASP A 244 -13.58 -0.33 38.14
CA ASP A 244 -14.43 0.01 39.28
C ASP A 244 -13.49 0.70 40.26
N ASP A 245 -13.34 2.00 40.02
CA ASP A 245 -13.02 2.95 41.07
C ASP A 245 -14.19 2.91 42.07
N THR A 246 -13.88 2.50 43.29
CA THR A 246 -14.43 3.18 44.45
C THR A 246 -13.25 3.54 45.33
N ASP A 247 -12.70 4.71 45.03
CA ASP A 247 -11.79 5.49 45.87
C ASP A 247 -12.63 6.23 46.95
N PRO A 248 -12.06 7.08 47.81
CA PRO A 248 -11.35 6.80 49.05
C PRO A 248 -12.02 7.43 50.29
N GLY A 249 -11.55 7.05 51.48
CA GLY A 249 -11.48 7.97 52.60
C GLY A 249 -12.55 7.83 53.68
N VAL A 250 -12.24 7.02 54.70
CA VAL A 250 -12.59 7.33 56.10
C VAL A 250 -11.56 6.66 57.03
N GLU A 251 -10.75 7.47 57.72
CA GLU A 251 -10.26 7.17 59.06
C GLU A 251 -10.42 8.47 59.89
N PRO A 252 -10.55 8.42 61.22
CA PRO A 252 -11.22 7.45 62.10
C PRO A 252 -12.17 8.20 63.09
N PRO A 253 -12.71 7.57 64.16
CA PRO A 253 -12.92 8.33 65.38
C PRO A 253 -12.20 7.68 66.57
N THR A 254 -11.28 8.44 67.14
CA THR A 254 -10.89 8.35 68.55
C THR A 254 -12.01 8.95 69.41
N GLU A 255 -12.59 8.14 70.30
CA GLU A 255 -13.01 8.54 71.66
C GLU A 255 -13.54 7.33 72.43
N ARG A 256 -12.70 6.76 73.31
CA ARG A 256 -12.86 6.70 74.77
C ARG A 256 -11.79 5.81 75.40
#